data_AF-A0A2G6JAD6-F1
#
_entry.id   AF-A0A2G6JAD6-F1
#
_cell.length_a   1.000
_cell.length_b   1.000
_cell.length_c   1.000
_cell.angle_alpha   90.00
_cell.angle_beta   90.00
_cell.angle_gamma   90.00
#
_symmetry.space_group_name_H-M   'P 1'
#
loop_
_entity.id
_entity.type
_entity.pdbx_description
1 polymer ?
#
loop_
_entity_poly.entity_id
_entity_poly.type
_entity_poly.pdbx_seq_one_letter_code
_entity_poly.pdbx_strand_id
1 'polypeptide(L)' 'HNCNQADALRVADKIRRRIRALVVEHDGLELTMTASIGVAQRSMNETPETWIERADKALYSAKSEGRDQVRAAA' A
#
# COMPACT_ATOMS: atom_id res chain seq x y z
N HIS A 1 13.82 1.56 16.59
CA HIS A 1 13.81 0.77 15.35
C HIS A 1 13.00 -0.51 15.59
N ASN A 2 11.70 -0.53 15.25
CA ASN A 2 10.88 -1.75 15.41
C ASN A 2 9.75 -1.85 14.37
N CYS A 3 9.95 -1.27 13.18
CA CYS A 3 9.00 -1.42 12.07
C CYS A 3 9.51 -2.57 11.18
N ASN A 4 9.21 -3.80 11.58
CA ASN A 4 9.42 -4.95 10.70
C ASN A 4 8.35 -4.96 9.60
N GLN A 5 8.52 -5.78 8.58
CA GLN A 5 7.57 -5.90 7.48
C GLN A 5 6.13 -6.19 7.92
N ALA A 6 5.92 -6.99 8.97
CA ALA A 6 4.58 -7.30 9.47
C ALA A 6 3.90 -6.07 10.09
N ASP A 7 4.65 -5.22 10.79
CA ASP A 7 4.13 -3.97 11.34
C ASP A 7 3.77 -2.98 10.23
N ALA A 8 4.61 -2.88 9.20
CA ALA A 8 4.34 -2.06 8.02
C ALA A 8 3.08 -2.55 7.27
N LEU A 9 2.92 -3.86 7.10
CA LEU A 9 1.71 -4.46 6.50
C LEU A 9 0.45 -4.12 7.30
N ARG A 10 0.51 -4.19 8.64
CA ARG A 10 -0.63 -3.87 9.51
C ARG A 10 -1.04 -2.40 9.40
N VAL A 11 -0.06 -1.49 9.37
CA VAL A 11 -0.31 -0.05 9.20
C VAL A 11 -0.90 0.23 7.81
N ALA A 12 -0.34 -0.38 6.76
CA ALA A 12 -0.86 -0.27 5.40
C ALA A 12 -2.30 -0.78 5.28
N ASP A 13 -2.63 -1.95 5.86
CA ASP A 13 -4.00 -2.48 5.85
C ASP A 13 -4.98 -1.55 6.58
N LYS A 14 -4.55 -0.96 7.70
CA LYS A 14 -5.33 0.04 8.43
C LYS A 14 -5.60 1.28 7.58
N ILE A 15 -4.61 1.77 6.82
CA ILE A 15 -4.78 2.89 5.89
C ILE A 15 -5.76 2.51 4.77
N ARG A 16 -5.58 1.35 4.14
CA ARG A 16 -6.46 0.85 3.08
C ARG A 16 -7.93 0.82 3.53
N ARG A 17 -8.20 0.23 4.70
CA ARG A 17 -9.56 0.14 5.25
C ARG A 17 -10.18 1.51 5.52
N ARG A 18 -9.38 2.47 5.98
CA ARG A 18 -9.85 3.84 6.20
C ARG A 18 -10.23 4.50 4.88
N ILE A 19 -9.39 4.38 3.84
CA ILE A 19 -9.70 4.88 2.51
C ILE A 19 -11.00 4.25 1.98
N ARG A 20 -11.15 2.94 2.11
CA ARG A 20 -12.36 2.23 1.68
C ARG A 20 -13.64 2.68 2.40
N ALA A 21 -13.52 3.14 3.63
CA ALA A 21 -14.65 3.62 4.42
C ALA A 21 -14.96 5.11 4.19
N LEU A 22 -14.12 5.84 3.46
CA LEU A 22 -14.38 7.23 3.12
C LEU A 22 -15.43 7.32 2.02
N VAL A 23 -16.44 8.13 2.29
CA VAL A 23 -17.38 8.64 1.29
C VAL A 23 -17.00 10.10 1.07
N VAL A 24 -16.72 10.46 -0.18
CA VAL A 24 -16.36 11.81 -0.57
C VAL A 24 -17.50 12.38 -1.39
N GLU A 25 -18.12 13.44 -0.90
CA GLU A 25 -19.11 14.20 -1.68
C GLU A 25 -18.40 15.16 -2.64
N HIS A 26 -18.75 15.07 -3.92
CA HIS A 26 -18.26 15.98 -4.96
C HIS A 26 -19.36 16.22 -5.99
N ASP A 27 -19.72 17.50 -6.22
CA ASP A 27 -20.79 17.90 -7.14
C ASP A 27 -22.15 17.19 -6.91
N GLY A 28 -22.48 16.93 -5.63
CA GLY A 28 -23.71 16.23 -5.25
C GLY A 28 -23.67 14.71 -5.47
N LEU A 29 -22.52 14.16 -5.84
CA LEU A 29 -22.29 12.72 -5.96
C LEU A 29 -21.49 12.20 -4.76
N GLU A 30 -21.92 11.06 -4.22
CA GLU A 30 -21.15 10.30 -3.23
C GLU A 30 -20.16 9.37 -3.94
N LEU A 31 -18.87 9.62 -3.77
CA LEU A 31 -17.79 8.82 -4.34
C LEU A 31 -17.17 7.94 -3.27
N THR A 32 -17.03 6.65 -3.59
CA THR A 32 -16.24 5.70 -2.80
C THR A 32 -14.99 5.30 -3.58
N MET A 33 -13.89 5.12 -2.86
CA MET A 33 -12.62 4.74 -3.47
C MET A 33 -11.91 3.68 -2.65
N THR A 34 -11.02 2.94 -3.32
CA THR A 34 -10.16 1.94 -2.68
C THR A 34 -8.71 2.26 -3.00
N ALA A 35 -7.80 1.69 -2.20
CA ALA A 35 -6.36 1.84 -2.41
C ALA A 35 -5.70 0.47 -2.50
N SER A 36 -4.73 0.33 -3.39
CA SER A 36 -3.77 -0.78 -3.34
C SER A 36 -2.45 -0.22 -2.82
N ILE A 37 -1.75 -0.98 -1.99
CA ILE A 37 -0.52 -0.50 -1.31
C ILE A 37 0.57 -1.56 -1.46
N GLY A 38 1.75 -1.13 -1.95
CA GLY A 38 2.96 -1.92 -1.97
C GLY A 38 3.89 -1.52 -0.83
N VAL A 39 4.44 -2.49 -0.13
CA VAL A 39 5.37 -2.29 1.00
C VAL A 39 6.68 -3.01 0.71
N ALA A 40 7.82 -2.42 1.05
CA ALA A 40 9.11 -3.09 1.00
C ALA A 40 9.90 -2.76 2.27
N GLN A 41 10.51 -3.76 2.89
CA GLN A 41 11.51 -3.51 3.94
C GLN A 41 12.83 -3.13 3.27
N ARG A 42 13.49 -2.08 3.81
CA ARG A 42 14.80 -1.64 3.30
C ARG A 42 15.88 -2.59 3.76
N SER A 43 16.70 -3.06 2.82
CA SER A 43 17.89 -3.88 3.12
C SER A 43 19.12 -3.01 3.37
N MET A 44 20.09 -3.50 4.15
CA MET A 44 21.30 -2.74 4.51
C MET A 44 22.11 -2.25 3.29
N ASN A 45 22.15 -3.06 2.23
CA ASN A 45 22.96 -2.79 1.03
C ASN A 45 22.11 -2.28 -0.15
N GLU A 46 20.92 -1.75 0.14
CA GLU A 46 19.96 -1.33 -0.87
C GLU A 46 19.96 0.19 -1.03
N THR A 47 19.96 0.63 -2.29
CA THR A 47 19.82 2.06 -2.60
C THR A 47 18.36 2.51 -2.41
N PRO A 48 18.10 3.80 -2.15
CA PRO A 48 16.74 4.30 -2.07
C PRO A 48 15.90 4.00 -3.33
N GLU A 49 16.51 4.05 -4.51
CA GLU A 49 15.84 3.81 -5.80
C GLU A 49 15.39 2.35 -5.91
N THR A 50 16.29 1.41 -5.64
CA THR A 50 15.98 -0.03 -5.68
C THR A 50 14.95 -0.43 -4.63
N TRP A 51 14.98 0.23 -3.46
CA TRP A 51 13.98 0.06 -2.42
C TRP A 51 12.58 0.54 -2.84
N ILE A 52 12.50 1.70 -3.50
CA ILE A 52 11.24 2.24 -4.04
C ILE A 52 10.72 1.35 -5.17
N GLU A 53 11.58 0.89 -6.08
CA GLU A 53 11.18 -0.02 -7.16
C GLU A 53 10.56 -1.31 -6.64
N ARG A 54 11.08 -1.87 -5.54
CA ARG A 54 10.48 -3.05 -4.88
C ARG A 54 9.09 -2.75 -4.34
N ALA A 55 8.91 -1.61 -3.68
CA ALA A 55 7.60 -1.20 -3.19
C ALA A 55 6.61 -0.99 -4.36
N ASP A 56 7.06 -0.38 -5.46
CA ASP A 56 6.24 -0.18 -6.66
C ASP A 56 5.86 -1.49 -7.35
N LYS A 57 6.79 -2.44 -7.45
CA LYS A 57 6.49 -3.81 -7.93
C LYS A 57 5.42 -4.48 -7.08
N ALA A 58 5.51 -4.39 -5.75
CA ALA A 58 4.49 -4.92 -4.85
C ALA A 58 3.13 -4.21 -5.04
N LEU A 59 3.13 -2.90 -5.26
CA LEU A 59 1.92 -2.13 -5.57
C LEU A 59 1.30 -2.58 -6.90
N TYR A 60 2.13 -2.81 -7.91
CA TYR A 60 1.68 -3.28 -9.21
C TYR A 60 1.03 -4.67 -9.10
N SER A 61 1.66 -5.60 -8.36
CA SER A 61 1.07 -6.92 -8.06
C SER A 61 -0.29 -6.79 -7.35
N ALA A 62 -0.39 -5.89 -6.36
CA ALA A 62 -1.65 -5.63 -5.69
C ALA A 62 -2.75 -5.14 -6.65
N LYS A 63 -2.39 -4.31 -7.65
CA LYS A 63 -3.32 -3.84 -8.68
C LYS A 63 -3.71 -4.94 -9.67
N SER A 64 -2.77 -5.79 -10.09
CA SER A 64 -3.02 -6.87 -11.05
C SER A 64 -3.84 -8.02 -10.46
N GLU A 65 -3.69 -8.30 -9.16
CA GLU A 65 -4.34 -9.41 -8.46
C GLU A 65 -5.73 -9.05 -7.88
N GLY A 66 -6.40 -8.02 -8.40
CA GLY A 66 -7.77 -7.67 -8.00
C GLY A 66 -7.94 -6.35 -7.23
N ARG A 67 -6.87 -5.57 -7.05
CA ARG A 67 -6.89 -4.26 -6.34
C ARG A 67 -7.35 -4.39 -4.88
N ASP A 68 -7.56 -3.24 -4.22
CA ASP A 68 -7.95 -3.12 -2.80
C ASP A 68 -7.23 -4.08 -1.84
N GLN A 69 -5.91 -4.18 -1.99
CA GLN A 69 -5.09 -5.07 -1.18
C GLN A 69 -3.70 -4.50 -0.89
N VAL A 70 -3.05 -5.12 0.09
CA VAL A 70 -1.68 -4.80 0.48
C VAL A 70 -0.78 -5.98 0.09
N ARG A 71 0.35 -5.67 -0.55
CA ARG A 71 1.40 -6.65 -0.87
C ARG A 71 2.74 -6.17 -0.34
N ALA A 72 3.57 -7.11 0.08
CA ALA A 72 4.95 -6.83 0.44
C ALA A 72 5.89 -7.48 -0.57
N ALA A 73 6.94 -6.75 -0.95
CA ALA A 73 8.10 -7.34 -1.62
C ALA A 73 8.99 -8.02 -0.58
N ALA A 74 9.52 -9.20 -0.93
CA ALA A 74 10.61 -9.84 -0.19
C ALA A 74 11.90 -9.08 -0.46
#